data_AF-A0A2V7ALG3-F1
#
_entry.id   AF-A0A2V7ALG3-F1
#
_cell.length_a   1.000
_cell.length_b   1.000
_cell.length_c   1.000
_cell.angle_alpha   90.00
_cell.angle_beta   90.00
_cell.angle_gamma   90.00
#
_symmetry.space_group_name_H-M   'P 1'
#
loop_
_entity.id
_entity.type
_entity.pdbx_description
1 polymer ?
#
loop_
_entity_poly.entity_id
_entity_poly.type
_entity_poly.pdbx_seq_one_letter_code
_entity_poly.pdbx_strand_id
1 'polypeptide(L)'
;MLTVTARDLAGNTATDTLTVTFSDTTAPVATIASPTSNPTYSTTTSSLTLGGTASDAVGVTQVTWANNRGGSGTATGTTSWSGSGIVLQSGSNVLTVTARDAAGNTASDTLTVTFTGFTFTDDPISAQSGVIKAVYLTELRTAINSLRTARGQLAYSWTDSTLTTGSTQVKAVHLTELRTALNQAYQAAVRTAPTYTDLSVVAGTTVIKAVHINELRSAVRAL
;
A
#
# COMPACT_ATOMS: atom_id res chain seq x y z
N MET A 1 -22.04 22.97 -33.47
CA MET A 1 -22.50 24.20 -34.16
C MET A 1 -23.39 23.76 -35.31
N LEU A 2 -24.66 24.15 -35.28
CA LEU A 2 -25.55 24.01 -36.42
C LEU A 2 -25.53 25.32 -37.21
N THR A 3 -25.40 25.22 -38.53
CA THR A 3 -25.50 26.37 -39.43
C THR A 3 -26.76 26.20 -40.26
N VAL A 4 -27.63 27.21 -40.23
CA VAL A 4 -28.83 27.27 -41.08
C VAL A 4 -28.56 28.27 -42.20
N THR A 5 -28.79 27.86 -43.45
CA THR A 5 -28.66 28.72 -44.62
C THR A 5 -30.02 28.92 -45.26
N ALA A 6 -30.48 30.17 -45.32
CA ALA A 6 -31.65 30.56 -46.10
C ALA A 6 -31.21 31.06 -47.47
N ARG A 7 -31.93 30.68 -48.53
CA ARG A 7 -31.77 31.21 -49.89
C ARG A 7 -33.11 31.77 -50.37
N ASP A 8 -33.13 32.99 -50.89
CA ASP A 8 -34.33 33.58 -51.48
C ASP A 8 -34.50 33.21 -52.97
N LEU A 9 -35.64 33.59 -53.57
CA LEU A 9 -35.94 33.33 -54.99
C LEU A 9 -35.00 34.07 -55.96
N ALA A 10 -34.36 35.15 -55.52
CA ALA A 10 -33.36 35.88 -56.30
C ALA A 10 -31.96 35.27 -56.19
N GLY A 11 -31.79 34.23 -55.36
CA GLY A 11 -30.52 33.53 -55.16
C GLY A 11 -29.63 34.12 -54.07
N ASN A 12 -30.09 35.13 -53.33
CA ASN A 12 -29.36 35.66 -52.17
C ASN A 12 -29.38 34.64 -51.04
N THR A 13 -28.30 34.57 -50.26
CA THR A 13 -28.22 33.68 -49.11
C THR A 13 -27.87 34.42 -47.83
N ALA A 14 -28.49 34.02 -46.72
CA ALA A 14 -28.10 34.42 -45.38
C ALA A 14 -27.89 33.19 -44.51
N THR A 15 -26.96 33.27 -43.57
CA THR A 15 -26.66 32.18 -42.63
C THR A 15 -26.90 32.64 -41.20
N ASP A 16 -27.41 31.74 -40.38
CA ASP A 16 -27.44 31.87 -38.92
C ASP A 16 -26.76 30.66 -38.28
N THR A 17 -26.17 30.84 -37.09
CA THR A 17 -25.48 29.77 -36.37
C THR A 17 -26.05 29.58 -34.98
N LEU A 18 -26.27 28.31 -34.61
CA LEU A 18 -26.66 27.89 -33.27
C LEU A 18 -25.54 27.04 -32.66
N THR A 19 -25.01 27.49 -31.52
CA THR A 19 -24.12 26.70 -30.69
C THR A 19 -24.94 25.93 -29.66
N VAL A 20 -25.08 24.62 -29.85
CA VAL A 20 -25.64 23.71 -28.84
C VAL A 20 -24.49 23.19 -27.99
N THR A 21 -24.54 23.44 -26.68
CA THR A 21 -23.62 22.85 -25.71
C THR A 21 -24.31 21.68 -25.01
N PHE A 22 -23.75 20.48 -25.13
CA PHE A 22 -24.15 19.33 -24.31
C PHE A 22 -23.29 19.34 -23.04
N SER A 23 -23.93 19.38 -21.88
CA SER A 23 -23.25 19.19 -20.59
C SER A 23 -23.70 17.87 -20.02
N ASP A 24 -22.76 16.97 -19.79
CA ASP A 24 -23.04 15.75 -19.06
C ASP A 24 -23.18 16.05 -17.56
N THR A 25 -24.19 15.46 -16.93
CA THR A 25 -24.51 15.60 -15.51
C THR A 25 -24.62 14.24 -14.81
N THR A 26 -24.40 13.16 -15.55
CA THR A 26 -24.48 11.80 -15.03
C THR A 26 -23.15 11.45 -14.40
N ALA A 27 -23.16 10.99 -13.15
CA ALA A 27 -21.94 10.49 -12.54
C ALA A 27 -21.55 9.14 -13.13
N PRO A 28 -20.24 8.84 -13.26
CA PRO A 28 -19.79 7.50 -13.64
C PRO A 28 -20.20 6.48 -12.57
N VAL A 29 -20.05 5.20 -12.90
CA VAL A 29 -20.05 4.08 -11.93
C VAL A 29 -18.61 3.65 -11.72
N ALA A 30 -18.22 3.37 -10.47
CA ALA A 30 -16.94 2.75 -10.13
C ALA A 30 -17.20 1.51 -9.28
N THR A 31 -16.47 0.42 -9.52
CA THR A 31 -16.59 -0.82 -8.73
C THR A 31 -15.22 -1.44 -8.49
N ILE A 32 -14.95 -1.82 -7.25
CA ILE A 32 -13.79 -2.61 -6.83
C ILE A 32 -14.15 -4.09 -6.97
N ALA A 33 -13.37 -4.84 -7.73
CA ALA A 33 -13.56 -6.28 -7.94
C ALA A 33 -12.39 -7.13 -7.46
N SER A 34 -11.23 -6.51 -7.21
CA SER A 34 -10.01 -7.15 -6.73
C SER A 34 -9.40 -6.32 -5.60
N PRO A 35 -8.98 -6.94 -4.48
CA PRO A 35 -8.84 -8.38 -4.24
C PRO A 35 -10.15 -9.12 -3.99
N THR A 36 -11.25 -8.40 -3.77
CA THR A 36 -12.59 -8.95 -3.54
C THR A 36 -13.63 -7.91 -3.91
N SER A 37 -14.86 -8.35 -4.19
CA SER A 37 -16.06 -7.51 -4.30
C SER A 37 -16.83 -7.37 -2.98
N ASN A 38 -16.39 -8.07 -1.92
CA ASN A 38 -16.95 -7.88 -0.59
C ASN A 38 -16.51 -6.53 0.00
N PRO A 39 -17.29 -5.92 0.90
CA PRO A 39 -16.95 -4.63 1.50
C PRO A 39 -15.69 -4.69 2.40
N THR A 40 -15.26 -5.90 2.78
CA THR A 40 -14.11 -6.13 3.66
C THR A 40 -13.17 -7.19 3.12
N TYR A 41 -11.87 -6.99 3.31
CA TYR A 41 -10.80 -7.93 2.95
C TYR A 41 -9.76 -8.00 4.07
N SER A 42 -9.21 -9.19 4.35
CA SER A 42 -8.11 -9.35 5.31
C SER A 42 -6.88 -9.92 4.61
N THR A 43 -5.69 -9.40 4.93
CA THR A 43 -4.43 -9.83 4.33
C THR A 43 -3.27 -9.77 5.31
N THR A 44 -2.24 -10.56 5.04
CA THR A 44 -0.92 -10.51 5.70
C THR A 44 0.14 -9.81 4.84
N THR A 45 -0.24 -9.26 3.68
CA THR A 45 0.66 -8.47 2.82
C THR A 45 0.61 -6.99 3.20
N SER A 46 1.77 -6.34 3.30
CA SER A 46 1.89 -4.92 3.68
C SER A 46 1.65 -3.95 2.51
N SER A 47 1.43 -4.47 1.31
CA SER A 47 1.01 -3.71 0.13
C SER A 47 -0.09 -4.46 -0.62
N LEU A 48 -0.89 -3.70 -1.36
CA LEU A 48 -2.03 -4.21 -2.12
C LEU A 48 -2.06 -3.64 -3.54
N THR A 49 -2.63 -4.43 -4.45
CA THR A 49 -3.11 -3.97 -5.75
C THR A 49 -4.64 -4.09 -5.76
N LEU A 50 -5.31 -2.98 -6.06
CA LEU A 50 -6.74 -2.96 -6.36
C LEU A 50 -6.96 -3.12 -7.86
N GLY A 51 -8.11 -3.67 -8.21
CA GLY A 51 -8.60 -3.69 -9.58
C GLY A 51 -10.11 -3.69 -9.63
N GLY A 52 -10.64 -3.26 -10.76
CA GLY A 52 -12.08 -3.13 -10.93
C GLY A 52 -12.48 -2.52 -12.25
N THR A 53 -13.71 -2.04 -12.32
CA THR A 53 -14.24 -1.38 -13.51
C THR A 53 -14.81 0.01 -13.20
N ALA A 54 -14.86 0.86 -14.22
CA ALA A 54 -15.65 2.07 -14.19
C ALA A 54 -16.34 2.29 -15.54
N SER A 55 -17.52 2.88 -15.53
CA SER A 55 -18.30 3.11 -16.75
C SER A 55 -19.12 4.38 -16.65
N ASP A 56 -19.27 5.07 -17.77
CA ASP A 56 -20.15 6.21 -17.92
C ASP A 56 -20.64 6.26 -19.37
N ALA A 57 -21.79 6.89 -19.63
CA ALA A 57 -22.37 6.98 -20.97
C ALA A 57 -21.52 7.84 -21.93
N VAL A 58 -20.85 8.87 -21.41
CA VAL A 58 -19.96 9.78 -22.14
C VAL A 58 -18.48 9.41 -21.91
N GLY A 59 -18.21 8.65 -20.86
CA GLY A 59 -16.96 7.91 -20.67
C GLY A 59 -16.15 8.41 -19.46
N VAL A 60 -15.39 7.49 -18.88
CA VAL A 60 -14.53 7.77 -17.72
C VAL A 60 -13.16 8.22 -18.21
N THR A 61 -12.70 9.36 -17.69
CA THR A 61 -11.40 9.96 -18.05
C THR A 61 -10.31 9.66 -17.03
N GLN A 62 -10.67 9.38 -15.78
CA GLN A 62 -9.71 9.11 -14.73
C GLN A 62 -10.29 8.20 -13.65
N VAL A 63 -9.45 7.30 -13.11
CA VAL A 63 -9.71 6.58 -11.87
C VAL A 63 -8.55 6.85 -10.91
N THR A 64 -8.86 7.25 -9.68
CA THR A 64 -7.88 7.47 -8.61
C THR A 64 -8.19 6.61 -7.41
N TRP A 65 -7.20 6.38 -6.56
CA TRP A 65 -7.38 5.71 -5.27
C TRP A 65 -6.74 6.51 -4.14
N ALA A 66 -7.27 6.35 -2.94
CA ALA A 66 -6.71 6.90 -1.70
C ALA A 66 -6.86 5.90 -0.56
N ASN A 67 -5.89 5.86 0.35
CA ASN A 67 -5.98 5.15 1.62
C ASN A 67 -6.15 6.17 2.75
N ASN A 68 -7.15 5.99 3.63
CA ASN A 68 -7.35 6.88 4.78
C ASN A 68 -6.17 6.90 5.77
N ARG A 69 -5.30 5.89 5.71
CA ARG A 69 -4.05 5.80 6.48
C ARG A 69 -2.84 6.40 5.77
N GLY A 70 -3.04 7.08 4.65
CA GLY A 70 -2.00 7.73 3.84
C GLY A 70 -1.69 6.99 2.55
N GLY A 71 -1.30 7.75 1.53
CA GLY A 71 -1.08 7.26 0.17
C GLY A 71 -2.30 7.48 -0.73
N SER A 72 -2.02 7.88 -1.97
CA SER A 72 -3.02 8.07 -3.02
C SER A 72 -2.34 7.99 -4.38
N GLY A 73 -3.09 7.72 -5.44
CA GLY A 73 -2.54 7.70 -6.79
C GLY A 73 -3.60 7.61 -7.88
N THR A 74 -3.15 7.69 -9.11
CA THR A 74 -3.96 7.44 -10.31
C THR A 74 -3.84 5.97 -10.68
N ALA A 75 -4.95 5.32 -10.95
CA ALA A 75 -4.98 3.95 -11.45
C ALA A 75 -4.54 3.91 -12.93
N THR A 76 -4.04 2.75 -13.37
CA THR A 76 -3.82 2.47 -14.78
C THR A 76 -5.13 2.04 -15.40
N GLY A 77 -5.54 2.69 -16.50
CA GLY A 77 -6.81 2.40 -17.19
C GLY A 77 -8.00 3.14 -16.58
N THR A 78 -9.12 3.16 -17.31
CA THR A 78 -10.36 3.84 -16.91
C THR A 78 -11.56 2.89 -16.90
N THR A 79 -11.79 2.12 -17.97
CA THR A 79 -12.88 1.13 -18.02
C THR A 79 -12.59 -0.11 -17.19
N SER A 80 -11.45 -0.74 -17.45
CA SER A 80 -10.84 -1.74 -16.56
C SER A 80 -9.60 -1.09 -16.00
N TRP A 81 -9.52 -0.98 -14.68
CA TRP A 81 -8.48 -0.21 -14.02
C TRP A 81 -7.72 -1.04 -12.99
N SER A 82 -6.47 -0.65 -12.71
CA SER A 82 -5.68 -1.21 -11.61
C SER A 82 -4.91 -0.13 -10.85
N GLY A 83 -4.97 -0.19 -9.52
CA GLY A 83 -4.19 0.67 -8.62
C GLY A 83 -3.20 -0.20 -7.84
N SER A 84 -1.91 -0.09 -8.13
CA SER A 84 -0.85 -0.89 -7.49
C SER A 84 -0.03 -0.07 -6.50
N GLY A 85 0.74 -0.76 -5.66
CA GLY A 85 1.66 -0.13 -4.71
C GLY A 85 0.96 0.57 -3.54
N ILE A 86 -0.27 0.16 -3.22
CA ILE A 86 -1.01 0.74 -2.11
C ILE A 86 -0.42 0.20 -0.81
N VAL A 87 0.25 1.07 -0.05
CA VAL A 87 0.84 0.73 1.25
C VAL A 87 -0.25 0.59 2.29
N LEU A 88 -0.26 -0.52 3.02
CA LEU A 88 -1.16 -0.76 4.14
C LEU A 88 -0.45 -0.46 5.45
N GLN A 89 -1.17 0.15 6.39
CA GLN A 89 -0.76 0.25 7.78
C GLN A 89 -1.38 -0.90 8.58
N SER A 90 -0.75 -1.30 9.68
CA SER A 90 -1.30 -2.33 10.57
C SER A 90 -2.74 -2.02 11.01
N GLY A 91 -3.60 -3.04 10.95
CA GLY A 91 -5.04 -2.92 11.23
C GLY A 91 -5.85 -2.45 10.02
N SER A 92 -6.92 -1.68 10.28
CA SER A 92 -7.87 -1.27 9.26
C SER A 92 -7.37 -0.09 8.40
N ASN A 93 -7.49 -0.27 7.08
CA ASN A 93 -7.25 0.70 6.01
C ASN A 93 -8.53 0.81 5.20
N VAL A 94 -9.07 2.01 5.02
CA VAL A 94 -10.22 2.26 4.16
C VAL A 94 -9.67 2.79 2.84
N LEU A 95 -9.79 1.97 1.81
CA LEU A 95 -9.38 2.31 0.45
C LEU A 95 -10.59 2.86 -0.29
N THR A 96 -10.46 4.05 -0.86
CA THR A 96 -11.49 4.69 -1.68
C THR A 96 -10.99 4.77 -3.10
N VAL A 97 -11.78 4.29 -4.06
CA VAL A 97 -11.55 4.47 -5.49
C VAL A 97 -12.56 5.46 -6.02
N THR A 98 -12.12 6.42 -6.83
CA THR A 98 -12.97 7.46 -7.42
C THR A 98 -12.80 7.47 -8.93
N ALA A 99 -13.90 7.30 -9.67
CA ALA A 99 -13.94 7.51 -11.11
C ALA A 99 -14.43 8.94 -11.41
N ARG A 100 -13.88 9.54 -12.47
CA ARG A 100 -14.22 10.88 -12.97
C ARG A 100 -14.45 10.82 -14.49
N ASP A 101 -15.51 11.46 -14.97
CA ASP A 101 -15.80 11.61 -16.40
C ASP A 101 -15.16 12.87 -17.02
N ALA A 102 -15.51 13.22 -18.26
CA ALA A 102 -14.99 14.42 -18.93
C ALA A 102 -15.66 15.73 -18.47
N ALA A 103 -16.89 15.66 -17.95
CA ALA A 103 -17.64 16.82 -17.45
C ALA A 103 -17.29 17.16 -15.98
N GLY A 104 -16.54 16.29 -15.31
CA GLY A 104 -16.10 16.46 -13.93
C GLY A 104 -16.99 15.78 -12.90
N ASN A 105 -18.01 15.01 -13.32
CA ASN A 105 -18.81 14.22 -12.40
C ASN A 105 -17.98 13.06 -11.85
N THR A 106 -18.28 12.65 -10.62
CA THR A 106 -17.51 11.61 -9.93
C THR A 106 -18.39 10.64 -9.17
N ALA A 107 -17.97 9.39 -9.10
CA ALA A 107 -18.51 8.40 -8.17
C ALA A 107 -17.37 7.61 -7.53
N SER A 108 -17.64 7.01 -6.38
CA SER A 108 -16.64 6.26 -5.63
C SER A 108 -17.16 4.92 -5.14
N ASP A 109 -16.22 4.01 -4.91
CA ASP A 109 -16.42 2.75 -4.22
C ASP A 109 -15.34 2.58 -3.14
N THR A 110 -15.62 1.79 -2.11
CA THR A 110 -14.75 1.65 -0.94
C THR A 110 -14.54 0.20 -0.55
N LEU A 111 -13.30 -0.13 -0.17
CA LEU A 111 -12.93 -1.42 0.40
C LEU A 111 -12.23 -1.21 1.74
N THR A 112 -12.75 -1.84 2.80
CA THR A 112 -12.06 -1.88 4.09
C THR A 112 -11.10 -3.07 4.12
N VAL A 113 -9.80 -2.79 4.14
CA VAL A 113 -8.74 -3.79 4.18
C VAL A 113 -8.13 -3.84 5.58
N THR A 114 -8.17 -5.00 6.20
CA THR A 114 -7.48 -5.28 7.47
C THR A 114 -6.15 -5.96 7.19
N PHE A 115 -5.06 -5.23 7.37
CA PHE A 115 -3.72 -5.81 7.42
C PHE A 115 -3.50 -6.41 8.81
N THR A 116 -3.50 -7.75 8.90
CA THR A 116 -3.40 -8.48 10.18
C THR A 116 -1.97 -8.56 10.70
N GLY A 117 -0.99 -7.99 9.97
CA GLY A 117 0.41 -7.97 10.35
C GLY A 117 1.11 -9.29 10.06
N PHE A 118 2.21 -9.51 10.79
CA PHE A 118 3.07 -10.69 10.64
C PHE A 118 2.88 -11.66 11.81
N THR A 119 2.82 -12.94 11.47
CA THR A 119 2.84 -14.06 12.42
C THR A 119 4.28 -14.54 12.59
N PHE A 120 4.69 -14.75 13.84
CA PHE A 120 6.03 -15.22 14.18
C PHE A 120 5.94 -16.53 14.98
N THR A 121 6.89 -17.43 14.77
CA THR A 121 6.97 -18.67 15.54
C THR A 121 7.36 -18.40 16.99
N ASP A 122 6.75 -19.13 17.94
CA ASP A 122 7.01 -19.01 19.39
C ASP A 122 6.88 -17.55 19.87
N ASP A 123 5.71 -16.94 19.67
CA ASP A 123 5.49 -15.52 19.96
C ASP A 123 4.46 -15.27 21.08
N PRO A 124 4.83 -14.56 22.17
CA PRO A 124 6.16 -14.01 22.47
C PRO A 124 7.17 -15.10 22.86
N ILE A 125 8.46 -14.87 22.59
CA ILE A 125 9.52 -15.75 23.10
C ILE A 125 9.59 -15.56 24.62
N SER A 126 9.43 -16.64 25.37
CA SER A 126 9.55 -16.63 26.83
C SER A 126 10.92 -16.09 27.26
N ALA A 127 10.93 -15.26 28.31
CA ALA A 127 12.16 -14.70 28.88
C ALA A 127 13.12 -15.78 29.43
N GLN A 128 12.59 -16.95 29.77
CA GLN A 128 13.34 -18.13 30.21
C GLN A 128 13.97 -18.91 29.04
N SER A 129 13.68 -18.53 27.80
CA SER A 129 14.33 -19.13 26.64
C SER A 129 15.81 -18.74 26.62
N GLY A 130 16.70 -19.71 26.87
CA GLY A 130 18.14 -19.54 26.79
C GLY A 130 18.70 -19.55 25.37
N VAL A 131 17.88 -19.85 24.35
CA VAL A 131 18.33 -20.03 22.96
C VAL A 131 17.50 -19.17 22.02
N ILE A 132 18.17 -18.22 21.37
CA ILE A 132 17.59 -17.50 20.24
C ILE A 132 17.83 -18.31 18.98
N LYS A 133 16.75 -18.79 18.38
CA LYS A 133 16.78 -19.63 17.18
C LYS A 133 16.95 -18.77 15.93
N ALA A 134 17.68 -19.28 14.94
CA ALA A 134 17.84 -18.63 13.64
C ALA A 134 16.50 -18.33 12.93
N VAL A 135 15.49 -19.20 13.12
CA VAL A 135 14.15 -19.01 12.54
C VAL A 135 13.50 -17.68 12.92
N TYR A 136 13.73 -17.20 14.15
CA TYR A 136 13.16 -15.92 14.59
C TYR A 136 13.75 -14.74 13.81
N LEU A 137 15.03 -14.84 13.43
CA LEU A 137 15.70 -13.82 12.63
C LEU A 137 15.24 -13.88 11.18
N THR A 138 15.09 -15.07 10.60
CA THR A 138 14.64 -15.20 9.20
C THR A 138 13.23 -14.66 9.01
N GLU A 139 12.32 -14.93 9.95
CA GLU A 139 10.96 -14.36 9.91
C GLU A 139 10.99 -12.82 10.03
N LEU A 140 11.78 -12.28 10.97
CA LEU A 140 11.92 -10.83 11.13
C LEU A 140 12.54 -10.16 9.89
N ARG A 141 13.55 -10.77 9.27
CA ARG A 141 14.15 -10.27 8.03
C ARG A 141 13.13 -10.21 6.90
N THR A 142 12.32 -11.26 6.74
CA THR A 142 11.24 -11.31 5.74
C THR A 142 10.21 -10.22 6.00
N ALA A 143 9.75 -10.07 7.24
CA ALA A 143 8.76 -9.07 7.61
C ALA A 143 9.27 -7.64 7.41
N ILE A 144 10.50 -7.35 7.85
CA ILE A 144 11.15 -6.05 7.65
C ILE A 144 11.33 -5.75 6.16
N ASN A 145 11.79 -6.73 5.37
CA ASN A 145 11.93 -6.53 3.92
C ASN A 145 10.60 -6.26 3.23
N SER A 146 9.51 -6.92 3.63
CA SER A 146 8.16 -6.63 3.14
C SER A 146 7.74 -5.19 3.46
N LEU A 147 7.97 -4.74 4.70
CA LEU A 147 7.65 -3.37 5.12
C LEU A 147 8.48 -2.31 4.38
N ARG A 148 9.74 -2.62 4.08
CA ARG A 148 10.65 -1.77 3.32
C ARG A 148 10.20 -1.64 1.86
N THR A 149 9.94 -2.76 1.19
CA THR A 149 9.53 -2.76 -0.22
C THR A 149 8.20 -2.09 -0.44
N ALA A 150 7.24 -2.28 0.49
CA ALA A 150 5.98 -1.53 0.46
C ALA A 150 6.21 -0.01 0.46
N ARG A 151 7.28 0.48 1.10
CA ARG A 151 7.61 1.91 1.23
C ARG A 151 8.64 2.37 0.20
N GLY A 152 8.77 1.65 -0.92
CA GLY A 152 9.67 2.01 -2.01
C GLY A 152 11.16 1.84 -1.70
N GLN A 153 11.52 1.21 -0.58
CA GLN A 153 12.90 0.90 -0.26
C GLN A 153 13.29 -0.46 -0.85
N LEU A 154 14.57 -0.61 -1.21
CA LEU A 154 15.11 -1.93 -1.54
C LEU A 154 15.14 -2.84 -0.30
N ALA A 155 15.04 -4.14 -0.54
CA ALA A 155 15.29 -5.15 0.47
C ALA A 155 16.66 -4.92 1.12
N TYR A 156 16.75 -5.10 2.43
CA TYR A 156 17.99 -4.87 3.16
C TYR A 156 19.02 -5.94 2.80
N SER A 157 20.26 -5.53 2.55
CA SER A 157 21.39 -6.42 2.30
C SER A 157 21.96 -6.91 3.63
N TRP A 158 21.67 -8.16 3.99
CA TRP A 158 22.14 -8.77 5.23
C TRP A 158 23.57 -9.29 5.06
N THR A 159 24.48 -8.96 5.99
CA THR A 159 25.88 -9.41 5.96
C THR A 159 25.99 -10.94 5.95
N ASP A 160 25.19 -11.59 6.80
CA ASP A 160 25.05 -13.04 6.83
C ASP A 160 23.74 -13.41 6.13
N SER A 161 23.80 -13.64 4.82
CA SER A 161 22.60 -13.83 3.99
C SER A 161 21.86 -15.14 4.26
N THR A 162 22.54 -16.15 4.80
CA THR A 162 22.01 -17.52 4.91
C THR A 162 22.03 -17.99 6.36
N LEU A 163 20.87 -17.93 7.02
CA LEU A 163 20.70 -18.45 8.38
C LEU A 163 20.01 -19.82 8.32
N THR A 164 20.69 -20.85 8.79
CA THR A 164 20.17 -22.22 8.82
C THR A 164 19.71 -22.56 10.24
N THR A 165 18.46 -22.96 10.37
CA THR A 165 17.87 -23.40 11.65
C THR A 165 18.70 -24.53 12.28
N GLY A 166 19.07 -24.35 13.54
CA GLY A 166 19.85 -25.34 14.31
C GLY A 166 21.37 -25.28 14.11
N SER A 167 21.89 -24.51 13.15
CA SER A 167 23.34 -24.41 12.89
C SER A 167 23.88 -22.99 13.01
N THR A 168 23.14 -21.98 12.55
CA THR A 168 23.63 -20.60 12.62
C THR A 168 23.55 -20.06 14.04
N GLN A 169 24.69 -19.65 14.58
CA GLN A 169 24.76 -18.91 15.84
C GLN A 169 24.28 -17.47 15.62
N VAL A 170 23.36 -17.02 16.48
CA VAL A 170 22.88 -15.63 16.48
C VAL A 170 23.96 -14.69 17.02
N LYS A 171 24.29 -13.66 16.25
CA LYS A 171 25.40 -12.72 16.53
C LYS A 171 24.87 -11.29 16.68
N ALA A 172 25.66 -10.46 17.36
CA ALA A 172 25.40 -9.03 17.52
C ALA A 172 25.05 -8.32 16.19
N VAL A 173 25.77 -8.66 15.10
CA VAL A 173 25.53 -8.10 13.76
C VAL A 173 24.09 -8.32 13.29
N HIS A 174 23.50 -9.49 13.56
CA HIS A 174 22.12 -9.77 13.12
C HIS A 174 21.12 -8.84 13.80
N LEU A 175 21.28 -8.59 15.10
CA LEU A 175 20.40 -7.68 15.85
C LEU A 175 20.56 -6.24 15.39
N THR A 176 21.81 -5.78 15.21
CA THR A 176 22.12 -4.42 14.74
C THR A 176 21.52 -4.16 13.36
N GLU A 177 21.65 -5.10 12.42
CA GLU A 177 21.06 -5.00 11.09
C GLU A 177 19.53 -4.98 11.13
N LEU A 178 18.90 -5.86 11.93
CA LEU A 178 17.44 -5.90 12.07
C LEU A 178 16.89 -4.57 12.58
N ARG A 179 17.50 -4.01 13.65
CA ARG A 179 17.12 -2.69 14.18
C ARG A 179 17.32 -1.58 13.14
N THR A 180 18.45 -1.59 12.44
CA THR A 180 18.76 -0.60 11.40
C THR A 180 17.74 -0.64 10.27
N ALA A 181 17.49 -1.82 9.72
CA ALA A 181 16.58 -2.03 8.61
C ALA A 181 15.14 -1.64 8.97
N LEU A 182 14.69 -1.97 10.19
CA LEU A 182 13.36 -1.58 10.68
C LEU A 182 13.27 -0.07 10.93
N ASN A 183 14.28 0.55 11.54
CA ASN A 183 14.30 1.99 11.78
C ASN A 183 14.25 2.80 10.47
N GLN A 184 14.89 2.30 9.40
CA GLN A 184 14.78 2.88 8.06
C GLN A 184 13.36 2.77 7.48
N ALA A 185 12.64 1.67 7.75
CA ALA A 185 11.24 1.53 7.34
C ALA A 185 10.32 2.47 8.11
N TYR A 186 10.56 2.67 9.41
CA TYR A 186 9.87 3.67 10.24
C TYR A 186 10.09 5.10 9.72
N GLN A 187 11.33 5.45 9.38
CA GLN A 187 11.65 6.75 8.79
C GLN A 187 10.95 6.97 7.45
N ALA A 188 10.92 5.96 6.58
CA ALA A 188 10.17 6.02 5.31
C ALA A 188 8.66 6.15 5.51
N ALA A 189 8.13 5.67 6.64
CA ALA A 189 6.75 5.87 7.05
C ALA A 189 6.49 7.23 7.73
N VAL A 190 7.51 8.07 7.90
CA VAL A 190 7.44 9.32 8.67
C VAL A 190 6.97 9.06 10.11
N ARG A 191 7.42 7.96 10.71
CA ARG A 191 7.10 7.56 12.08
C ARG A 191 8.36 7.53 12.93
N THR A 192 8.22 7.87 14.21
CA THR A 192 9.30 7.76 15.19
C THR A 192 9.77 6.32 15.30
N ALA A 193 11.07 6.10 15.21
CA ALA A 193 11.65 4.78 15.35
C ALA A 193 11.40 4.21 16.76
N PRO A 194 11.20 2.88 16.89
CA PRO A 194 11.08 2.22 18.19
C PRO A 194 12.35 2.40 19.05
N THR A 195 12.14 2.47 20.36
CA THR A 195 13.23 2.39 21.35
C THR A 195 13.43 0.94 21.75
N TYR A 196 14.68 0.54 21.96
CA TYR A 196 15.02 -0.84 22.28
C TYR A 196 15.80 -0.93 23.59
N THR A 197 15.66 -2.06 24.29
CA THR A 197 16.57 -2.44 25.38
C THR A 197 17.99 -2.63 24.84
N ASP A 198 19.01 -2.36 25.65
CA ASP A 198 20.43 -2.43 25.25
C ASP A 198 20.69 -1.60 23.97
N LEU A 199 20.58 -0.28 24.09
CA LEU A 199 20.67 0.65 22.95
C LEU A 199 21.96 0.49 22.14
N SER A 200 23.08 0.18 22.80
CA SER A 200 24.35 -0.13 22.16
C SER A 200 24.58 -1.64 22.11
N VAL A 201 24.66 -2.18 20.89
CA VAL A 201 24.91 -3.61 20.65
C VAL A 201 26.37 -3.78 20.25
N VAL A 202 27.18 -4.32 21.16
CA VAL A 202 28.63 -4.49 20.99
C VAL A 202 28.95 -5.96 20.76
N ALA A 203 29.67 -6.27 19.67
CA ALA A 203 30.08 -7.62 19.33
C ALA A 203 30.93 -8.24 20.45
N GLY A 204 30.60 -9.48 20.85
CA GLY A 204 31.29 -10.19 21.93
C GLY A 204 30.91 -9.74 23.34
N THR A 205 30.11 -8.67 23.51
CA THR A 205 29.67 -8.18 24.84
C THR A 205 28.16 -8.28 25.02
N THR A 206 27.37 -7.80 24.06
CA THR A 206 25.91 -7.82 24.18
C THR A 206 25.37 -9.24 23.99
N VAL A 207 24.71 -9.78 25.01
CA VAL A 207 24.01 -11.06 24.93
C VAL A 207 22.63 -10.85 24.34
N ILE A 208 22.32 -11.52 23.24
CA ILE A 208 21.01 -11.42 22.60
C ILE A 208 20.01 -12.28 23.37
N LYS A 209 18.97 -11.62 23.91
CA LYS A 209 17.92 -12.22 24.73
C LYS A 209 16.57 -12.16 24.02
N ALA A 210 15.59 -12.88 24.57
CA ALA A 210 14.21 -12.90 24.07
C ALA A 210 13.60 -11.50 23.93
N VAL A 211 13.91 -10.59 24.87
CA VAL A 211 13.42 -9.21 24.86
C VAL A 211 13.77 -8.47 23.56
N HIS A 212 15.00 -8.62 23.04
CA HIS A 212 15.44 -7.94 21.82
C HIS A 212 14.63 -8.37 20.60
N ILE A 213 14.28 -9.65 20.52
CA ILE A 213 13.50 -10.21 19.41
C ILE A 213 12.03 -9.83 19.55
N ASN A 214 11.46 -9.91 20.76
CA ASN A 214 10.08 -9.54 21.02
C ASN A 214 9.82 -8.04 20.77
N GLU A 215 10.77 -7.16 21.12
CA GLU A 215 10.70 -5.73 20.80
C GLU A 215 10.65 -5.49 19.28
N LEU A 216 11.52 -6.17 18.51
CA LEU A 216 11.51 -6.09 17.05
C LEU A 216 10.20 -6.61 16.45
N ARG A 217 9.67 -7.73 16.94
CA ARG A 217 8.39 -8.29 16.47
C ARG A 217 7.22 -7.34 16.77
N SER A 218 7.20 -6.75 17.96
CA SER A 218 6.21 -5.75 18.34
C SER A 218 6.31 -4.51 17.43
N ALA A 219 7.52 -3.99 17.22
CA ALA A 219 7.74 -2.86 16.34
C ALA A 219 7.40 -3.16 14.87
N VAL A 220 7.64 -4.36 14.38
CA VAL A 220 7.23 -4.79 13.04
C VAL A 220 5.70 -4.81 12.89
N ARG A 221 4.96 -5.26 13.91
CA ARG A 221 3.48 -5.27 13.88
C ARG A 221 2.83 -3.92 14.04
N ALA A 222 3.53 -2.98 14.69
CA ALA A 222 3.03 -1.63 14.88
C ALA A 222 3.16 -0.76 13.62
N LEU A 223 3.98 -1.19 12.65
CA LEU A 223 4.25 -0.51 11.39
C LEU A 223 3.40 -1.07 10.23
#